data_AF-A0A839J525-F1
#
_entry.id   AF-A0A839J525-F1
#
_cell.length_a   1.000
_cell.length_b   1.000
_cell.length_c   1.000
_cell.angle_alpha   90.00
_cell.angle_beta   90.00
_cell.angle_gamma   90.00
#
_symmetry.space_group_name_H-M   'P 1'
#
loop_
_entity.id
_entity.type
_entity.pdbx_description
1 polymer ?
#
loop_
_entity_poly.entity_id
_entity_poly.type
_entity_poly.pdbx_seq_one_letter_code
_entity_poly.pdbx_strand_id
1 'polypeptide(L)' 'MDTAAGRIALVINPSKFDDPDAVRAQVEEICAEEGRPAPAWYETTVEDPGVGQAKQAVRDGATATAAS' A
#
# COMPACT_ATOMS: atom_id res chain seq x y z
N MET A 1 16.13 -2.69 -20.17
CA MET A 1 14.85 -2.08 -19.79
C MET A 1 14.69 -2.41 -18.32
N ASP A 2 15.27 -1.56 -17.49
CA ASP A 2 15.14 -1.63 -16.04
C ASP A 2 13.69 -1.23 -15.76
N THR A 3 12.80 -2.21 -15.64
CA THR A 3 11.52 -1.97 -14.98
C THR A 3 11.88 -1.69 -13.54
N ALA A 4 12.15 -0.40 -13.24
CA ALA A 4 12.30 0.11 -11.90
C ALA A 4 11.29 -0.63 -11.04
N ALA A 5 11.77 -1.46 -10.11
CA ALA A 5 10.92 -2.30 -9.28
C ALA A 5 9.89 -1.38 -8.62
N GLY A 6 8.68 -1.35 -9.21
CA GLY A 6 7.75 -0.26 -9.01
C GLY A 6 7.42 -0.18 -7.53
N ARG A 7 7.74 0.95 -6.90
CA ARG A 7 7.47 1.15 -5.48
C ARG A 7 5.99 0.92 -5.25
N ILE A 8 5.65 -0.11 -4.48
CA ILE A 8 4.27 -0.51 -4.21
C ILE A 8 3.69 0.50 -3.23
N ALA A 9 2.50 1.03 -3.50
CA ALA A 9 1.77 1.91 -2.59
C ALA A 9 0.52 1.19 -2.10
N LEU A 10 0.43 0.95 -0.80
CA LEU A 10 -0.71 0.32 -0.14
C LEU A 10 -1.54 1.36 0.60
N VAL A 11 -2.83 1.40 0.24
CA VAL A 11 -3.81 2.22 0.91
C VAL A 11 -4.67 1.33 1.81
N ILE A 12 -4.65 1.60 3.11
CA ILE A 12 -5.38 0.82 4.12
C ILE A 12 -6.33 1.71 4.93
N ASN A 13 -7.53 1.23 5.25
CA ASN A 13 -8.37 1.86 6.26
C ASN A 13 -8.24 1.08 7.58
N PRO A 14 -7.55 1.60 8.60
CA PRO A 14 -7.31 0.86 9.84
C PRO A 14 -8.60 0.52 10.59
N SER A 15 -9.71 1.26 10.40
CA SER A 15 -10.98 0.94 11.06
C SER A 15 -11.66 -0.33 10.54
N LYS A 16 -11.11 -0.95 9.49
CA LYS A 16 -11.66 -2.14 8.84
C LYS A 16 -10.84 -3.40 9.11
N PHE A 17 -9.79 -3.29 9.91
CA PHE A 17 -8.95 -4.39 10.32
C PHE A 17 -8.92 -4.44 11.84
N ASP A 18 -9.01 -5.64 12.41
CA ASP A 18 -8.85 -5.83 13.85
C ASP A 18 -7.39 -5.58 14.29
N ASP A 19 -6.44 -5.87 13.39
CA ASP A 19 -5.00 -5.63 13.58
C ASP A 19 -4.34 -5.15 12.26
N PRO A 20 -4.32 -3.84 11.98
CA PRO A 20 -3.68 -3.29 10.80
C PRO A 20 -2.15 -3.42 10.81
N ASP A 21 -1.51 -3.56 11.98
CA ASP A 21 -0.05 -3.72 12.08
C ASP A 21 0.38 -5.12 11.67
N ALA A 22 -0.41 -6.15 11.99
CA ALA A 22 -0.19 -7.51 11.49
C ALA A 22 -0.26 -7.57 9.95
N VAL A 23 -1.19 -6.83 9.34
CA VAL A 23 -1.27 -6.73 7.87
C VAL A 23 -0.02 -6.07 7.30
N ARG A 24 0.51 -5.03 7.97
CA ARG A 24 1.75 -4.37 7.53
C ARG A 24 2.94 -5.30 7.57
N ALA A 25 3.13 -6.00 8.68
CA ALA A 25 4.22 -6.94 8.86
C ALA A 25 4.19 -8.04 7.79
N GLN A 26 3.01 -8.61 7.50
CA GLN A 26 2.87 -9.65 6.49
C GLN A 26 3.22 -9.16 5.08
N VAL A 27 2.80 -7.95 4.71
CA VAL A 27 3.08 -7.42 3.36
C VAL A 27 4.56 -7.03 3.23
N GLU A 28 5.18 -6.52 4.29
CA GLU A 28 6.62 -6.24 4.32
C GLU A 28 7.46 -7.51 4.20
N GLU A 29 7.04 -8.59 4.88
CA GLU A 29 7.66 -9.91 4.76
C GLU A 29 7.60 -10.43 3.32
N ILE A 30 6.43 -10.42 2.69
CA ILE A 30 6.26 -10.85 1.29
C ILE A 30 7.14 -10.00 0.35
N CYS A 31 7.21 -8.69 0.55
CA CYS A 31 8.07 -7.84 -0.26
C CYS A 31 9.55 -8.20 -0.09
N ALA A 32 9.99 -8.48 1.15
CA ALA A 32 11.35 -8.88 1.43
C ALA A 32 11.70 -10.25 0.81
N GLU A 33 10.80 -11.24 0.90
CA GLU A 33 10.97 -12.57 0.28
C GLU A 33 11.10 -12.48 -1.25
N GLU A 34 10.34 -11.58 -1.87
CA GLU A 34 10.35 -11.34 -3.32
C GLU A 34 11.49 -10.42 -3.79
N GLY A 35 12.37 -9.97 -2.88
CA GLY A 35 13.46 -9.05 -3.19
C GLY A 35 12.98 -7.67 -3.65
N ARG A 36 11.76 -7.29 -3.27
CA ARG A 36 11.13 -6.01 -3.61
C ARG A 36 11.40 -4.96 -2.53
N PRO A 37 11.46 -3.68 -2.91
CA PRO A 37 11.47 -2.59 -1.93
C PRO A 37 10.23 -2.64 -1.02
N ALA A 38 10.40 -2.25 0.24
CA ALA A 38 9.29 -2.11 1.17
C ALA A 38 8.19 -1.19 0.59
N PRO A 39 6.91 -1.52 0.83
CA PRO A 39 5.79 -0.74 0.34
C PRO A 39 5.71 0.63 1.02
N ALA A 40 5.20 1.62 0.28
CA ALA A 40 4.75 2.88 0.84
C ALA A 40 3.32 2.72 1.38
N TRP A 41 3.12 3.02 2.66
CA TRP A 41 1.81 2.90 3.30
C TRP A 41 1.08 4.24 3.35
N TYR A 42 -0.22 4.18 3.06
CA TYR A 42 -1.12 5.32 3.12
C TYR A 42 -2.38 4.92 3.88
N GLU A 43 -2.71 5.65 4.93
CA GLU A 43 -3.93 5.41 5.68
C GLU A 43 -5.08 6.23 5.13
N THR A 44 -6.26 5.61 5.08
CA THR A 44 -7.55 6.23 4.81
C THR A 44 -8.35 6.30 6.09
N THR A 45 -9.32 7.21 6.15
CA THR A 45 -10.28 7.29 7.24
C THR A 45 -11.63 6.77 6.76
N VAL A 46 -12.56 6.50 7.68
CA VAL A 46 -13.96 6.16 7.33
C VAL A 46 -14.61 7.24 6.46
N GLU A 47 -14.20 8.50 6.66
CA GLU A 47 -14.73 9.67 5.96
C GLU A 47 -14.11 9.89 4.56
N ASP A 48 -12.95 9.30 4.27
CA ASP A 48 -12.32 9.31 2.94
C ASP A 48 -11.93 7.90 2.50
N PRO A 49 -12.82 7.18 1.79
CA PRO A 49 -12.68 5.75 1.48
C PRO A 49 -11.62 5.41 0.40
N GLY A 50 -10.63 6.28 0.16
CA GLY A 50 -9.42 5.92 -0.59
C GLY A 50 -9.32 6.40 -2.03
N VAL A 51 -10.29 7.18 -2.52
CA VAL A 51 -10.25 7.74 -3.88
C VAL A 51 -9.15 8.80 -4.02
N GLY A 52 -8.85 9.54 -2.94
CA GLY A 52 -7.76 10.51 -2.89
C GLY A 52 -6.38 9.84 -2.97
N GLN A 53 -6.12 8.85 -2.11
CA GLN A 53 -4.83 8.16 -2.04
C GLN A 53 -4.54 7.30 -3.28
N ALA A 54 -5.55 6.64 -3.87
CA ALA A 54 -5.37 5.87 -5.10
C ALA A 54 -4.92 6.76 -6.27
N LYS A 55 -5.44 7.99 -6.36
CA LYS A 55 -5.01 8.98 -7.37
C LYS A 55 -3.60 9.50 -7.11
N GLN A 56 -3.20 9.65 -5.85
CA GLN A 56 -1.85 10.07 -5.47
C GLN A 56 -0.81 8.99 -5.82
N ALA A 57 -1.09 7.73 -5.49
CA ALA A 57 -0.21 6.61 -5.77
C ALA A 57 0.03 6.39 -7.27
N VAL A 58 -1.00 6.53 -8.11
CA VAL A 58 -0.85 6.48 -9.57
C VAL A 58 0.01 7.63 -10.10
N ARG A 59 -0.08 8.83 -9.50
CA ARG A 59 0.75 9.99 -9.89
C ARG A 59 2.23 9.81 -9.51
N ASP A 60 2.50 9.12 -8.41
CA ASP A 60 3.87 8.84 -7.94
C ASP A 60 4.53 7.66 -8.69
N GLY A 61 3.86 7.11 -9.71
CA GLY A 61 4.37 5.99 -10.51
C GLY A 61 4.19 4.62 -9.86
N ALA A 62 3.40 4.54 -8.78
CA ALA A 62 3.10 3.30 -8.09
C ALA A 62 1.87 2.59 -8.70
N THR A 63 1.89 1.26 -8.70
CA THR A 63 0.66 0.48 -8.85
C THR A 63 -0.06 0.51 -7.51
N ALA A 64 -1.19 1.21 -7.45
CA ALA A 64 -1.97 1.40 -6.24
C ALA A 64 -2.96 0.24 -6.05
N THR A 65 -2.97 -0.38 -4.87
CA THR A 65 -4.02 -1.33 -4.46
C THR A 65 -4.65 -0.85 -3.16
N ALA A 66 -5.98 -0.73 -3.15
CA ALA A 66 -6.74 -0.39 -1.96
C ALA A 66 -7.26 -1.67 -1.31
N ALA A 67 -6.92 -1.89 -0.04
CA ALA A 67 -7.52 -2.95 0.76
C ALA A 67 -8.61 -2.33 1.63
N SER A 68 -9.84 -2.83 1.49
CA SER A 68 -11.06 -2.27 2.04
C SER A 68 -11.85 -3.28 2.85
#